data_AF-A0A1E3HPU1-F1
#
_entry.id   AF-A0A1E3HPU1-F1
#
_cell.length_a   1.000
_cell.length_b   1.000
_cell.length_c   1.000
_cell.angle_alpha   90.00
_cell.angle_beta   90.00
_cell.angle_gamma   90.00
#
_symmetry.space_group_name_H-M   'P 1'
#
loop_
_entity.id
_entity.type
_entity.pdbx_description
1 polymer ?
#
loop_
_entity_poly.entity_id
_entity_poly.type
_entity_poly.pdbx_seq_one_letter_code
_entity_poly.pdbx_strand_id
1 'polypeptide(L)'
;MSFFDSIAGKLGYETIPKEVASKSFYDLKATLPGSKGDFDFSTLKGKTVLIVNTASKCGFTPQYDGLEELHKTYGDRGLVVLGFPSNEFGGQEPGADEDIASFCTLNHGVTFQLMKKSEVNGKNMNEVFAWLKTQTGQGVGGLAGTTAIKW
;
A
#
# COMPACT_ATOMS: atom_id res chain seq x y z
N MET A 1 -0.63 26.48 8.95
CA MET A 1 -1.60 25.38 8.74
C MET A 1 -2.98 25.92 9.08
N SER A 2 -3.94 25.77 8.17
CA SER A 2 -5.29 26.32 8.36
C SER A 2 -6.02 25.54 9.46
N PHE A 3 -6.83 26.22 10.27
CA PHE A 3 -7.70 25.61 11.28
C PHE A 3 -8.60 24.51 10.66
N PHE A 4 -9.00 24.69 9.41
CA PHE A 4 -9.79 23.71 8.66
C PHE A 4 -9.01 22.42 8.36
N ASP A 5 -7.71 22.51 8.04
CA ASP A 5 -6.87 21.32 7.81
C ASP A 5 -6.73 20.48 9.09
N SER A 6 -6.70 21.15 10.25
CA SER A 6 -6.61 20.51 11.57
C SER A 6 -7.90 19.76 11.94
N ILE A 7 -9.07 20.31 11.56
CA ILE A 7 -10.37 19.67 11.79
C ILE A 7 -10.60 18.53 10.78
N ALA A 8 -10.30 18.74 9.51
CA ALA A 8 -10.41 17.72 8.46
C ALA A 8 -9.57 16.48 8.80
N GLY A 9 -8.32 16.68 9.23
CA GLY A 9 -7.45 15.59 9.68
C GLY A 9 -7.99 14.84 10.91
N LYS A 10 -8.65 15.53 11.85
CA LYS A 10 -9.33 14.89 13.00
C LYS A 10 -10.60 14.12 12.63
N LEU A 11 -11.25 14.51 11.53
CA LEU A 11 -12.46 13.86 11.01
C LEU A 11 -12.17 12.78 9.98
N GLY A 12 -10.89 12.44 9.72
CA GLY A 12 -10.50 11.38 8.78
C GLY A 12 -10.53 11.78 7.30
N TYR A 13 -10.62 13.08 7.02
CA TYR A 13 -10.43 13.64 5.68
C TYR A 13 -8.95 13.93 5.49
N GLU A 14 -8.30 13.15 4.65
CA GLU A 14 -6.88 13.35 4.37
C GLU A 14 -6.72 14.33 3.21
N THR A 15 -5.81 15.29 3.38
CA THR A 15 -5.43 16.20 2.31
C THR A 15 -4.51 15.46 1.34
N ILE A 16 -5.05 15.02 0.21
CA ILE A 16 -4.27 14.42 -0.86
C ILE A 16 -3.71 15.54 -1.74
N PRO A 17 -2.40 15.58 -2.03
CA PRO A 17 -1.85 16.61 -2.91
C PRO A 17 -2.47 16.54 -4.30
N LYS A 18 -2.86 17.70 -4.85
CA LYS A 18 -3.60 17.80 -6.13
C LYS A 18 -2.79 17.23 -7.30
N GLU A 19 -1.47 17.38 -7.25
CA GLU A 19 -0.53 16.84 -8.22
C GLU A 19 -0.57 15.31 -8.28
N VAL A 20 -0.74 14.63 -7.14
CA VAL A 20 -0.90 13.18 -7.09
C VAL A 20 -2.24 12.79 -7.69
N ALA A 21 -3.30 13.53 -7.37
CA ALA A 21 -4.65 13.25 -7.89
C ALA A 21 -4.76 13.31 -9.43
N SER A 22 -3.90 14.08 -10.10
CA SER A 22 -3.90 14.21 -11.57
C SER A 22 -3.02 13.19 -12.31
N LYS A 23 -2.25 12.35 -11.61
CA LYS A 23 -1.35 11.37 -12.25
C LYS A 23 -2.14 10.22 -12.87
N SER A 24 -1.57 9.61 -13.91
CA SER A 24 -1.98 8.27 -14.34
C SER A 24 -1.42 7.23 -13.36
N PHE A 25 -2.07 6.07 -13.27
CA PHE A 25 -1.54 4.92 -12.55
C PHE A 25 -0.10 4.56 -12.98
N TYR A 26 0.20 4.73 -14.27
CA TYR A 26 1.51 4.39 -14.83
C TYR A 26 2.60 5.45 -14.60
N ASP A 27 2.26 6.61 -14.03
CA ASP A 27 3.22 7.65 -13.64
C ASP A 27 3.70 7.48 -12.18
N LEU A 28 3.09 6.54 -11.45
CA LEU A 28 3.39 6.27 -10.05
C LEU A 28 4.71 5.51 -9.89
N LYS A 29 5.31 5.71 -8.71
CA LYS A 29 6.51 4.99 -8.28
C LYS A 29 6.36 4.56 -6.83
N ALA A 30 6.98 3.43 -6.49
CA ALA A 30 7.07 2.95 -5.12
C ALA A 30 8.51 2.59 -4.78
N THR A 31 9.00 3.00 -3.62
CA THR A 31 10.38 2.71 -3.23
C THR A 31 10.56 1.22 -2.92
N LEU A 32 11.63 0.64 -3.45
CA LEU A 32 12.02 -0.74 -3.18
C LEU A 32 12.78 -0.84 -1.84
N PRO A 33 12.64 -1.96 -1.12
CA PRO A 33 13.36 -2.18 0.13
C PRO A 33 14.88 -2.22 -0.08
N GLY A 34 15.65 -1.84 0.94
CA GLY A 34 17.12 -1.92 0.94
C GLY A 34 17.82 -0.93 -0.01
N SER A 35 17.27 0.28 -0.20
CA SER A 35 17.85 1.35 -1.02
C SER A 35 18.04 1.00 -2.50
N LYS A 36 17.21 0.10 -3.03
CA LYS A 36 17.28 -0.37 -4.43
C LYS A 36 16.65 0.59 -5.46
N GLY A 37 16.34 1.83 -5.05
CA GLY A 37 15.64 2.81 -5.88
C GLY A 37 14.13 2.60 -5.89
N ASP A 38 13.50 2.93 -7.02
CA ASP A 38 12.05 2.91 -7.17
C ASP A 38 11.58 1.87 -8.18
N PHE A 39 10.44 1.24 -7.89
CA PHE A 39 9.65 0.43 -8.80
C PHE A 39 8.75 1.34 -9.63
N ASP A 40 8.98 1.39 -10.94
CA ASP A 40 8.25 2.24 -11.88
C ASP A 40 6.98 1.52 -12.38
N PHE A 41 5.81 2.11 -12.15
CA PHE A 41 4.52 1.49 -12.49
C PHE A 41 4.28 1.45 -14.00
N SER A 42 5.04 2.20 -14.82
CA SER A 42 4.97 2.09 -16.28
C SER A 42 5.30 0.68 -16.79
N THR A 43 6.04 -0.12 -16.01
CA THR A 43 6.33 -1.53 -16.29
C THR A 43 5.12 -2.46 -16.14
N LEU A 44 4.03 -1.98 -15.53
CA LEU A 44 2.80 -2.74 -15.27
C LEU A 44 1.77 -2.58 -16.40
N LYS A 45 2.11 -1.92 -17.52
CA LYS A 45 1.19 -1.75 -18.65
C LYS A 45 0.68 -3.10 -19.16
N GLY A 46 -0.64 -3.21 -19.29
CA GLY A 46 -1.31 -4.43 -19.76
C GLY A 46 -1.42 -5.53 -18.70
N LYS A 47 -1.02 -5.26 -17.45
CA LYS A 47 -1.15 -6.20 -16.33
C LYS A 47 -2.34 -5.85 -15.46
N THR A 48 -2.92 -6.86 -14.81
CA THR A 48 -3.87 -6.65 -13.71
C THR A 48 -3.06 -6.55 -12.42
N VAL A 49 -3.24 -5.47 -11.66
CA VAL A 49 -2.42 -5.20 -10.47
C VAL A 49 -3.29 -5.25 -9.22
N LEU A 50 -2.89 -6.10 -8.27
CA LEU A 50 -3.45 -6.17 -6.93
C LEU A 50 -2.48 -5.50 -5.95
N ILE A 51 -2.90 -4.40 -5.34
CA ILE A 51 -2.11 -3.65 -4.36
C ILE A 51 -2.68 -3.92 -2.97
N VAL A 52 -1.81 -4.31 -2.03
CA VAL A 52 -2.23 -4.71 -0.68
C VAL A 52 -1.34 -4.05 0.36
N ASN A 53 -1.92 -3.33 1.33
CA ASN A 53 -1.20 -2.96 2.55
C ASN A 53 -1.07 -4.20 3.44
N THR A 54 0.14 -4.47 3.93
CA THR A 54 0.46 -5.73 4.62
C THR A 54 1.11 -5.49 5.98
N ALA A 55 1.05 -6.49 6.85
CA ALA A 55 1.66 -6.48 8.17
C ALA A 55 2.08 -7.90 8.60
N SER A 56 3.30 -8.09 9.09
CA SER A 56 3.87 -9.41 9.47
C SER A 56 3.36 -9.97 10.79
N LYS A 57 2.88 -9.12 11.71
CA LYS A 57 2.35 -9.53 13.03
C LYS A 57 0.85 -9.29 13.16
N CYS A 58 0.12 -9.37 12.04
CA CYS A 58 -1.31 -9.17 11.99
C CYS A 58 -2.06 -10.48 12.25
N GLY A 59 -3.26 -10.41 12.85
CA GLY A 59 -4.15 -11.58 12.91
C GLY A 59 -4.53 -12.12 11.53
N PHE A 60 -4.39 -11.29 10.49
CA PHE A 60 -4.58 -11.66 9.09
C PHE A 60 -3.29 -12.03 8.37
N THR A 61 -2.15 -12.18 9.04
CA THR A 61 -0.91 -12.63 8.40
C THR A 61 -1.05 -13.93 7.57
N PRO A 62 -1.95 -14.90 7.89
CA PRO A 62 -2.25 -16.02 6.98
C PRO A 62 -2.72 -15.61 5.56
N GLN A 63 -3.13 -14.36 5.36
CA GLN A 63 -3.47 -13.84 4.03
C GLN A 63 -2.29 -13.87 3.04
N TYR A 64 -1.04 -13.85 3.53
CA TYR A 64 0.14 -13.93 2.67
C TYR A 64 0.13 -15.19 1.81
N ASP A 65 -0.31 -16.33 2.36
CA ASP A 65 -0.36 -17.60 1.65
C ASP A 65 -1.37 -17.54 0.49
N GLY A 66 -2.54 -16.94 0.73
CA GLY A 66 -3.56 -16.75 -0.31
C GLY A 66 -3.15 -15.74 -1.39
N LEU A 67 -2.46 -14.66 -1.00
CA LEU A 67 -1.91 -13.69 -1.95
C LEU A 67 -0.82 -14.33 -2.82
N GLU A 68 0.01 -15.17 -2.22
CA GLU A 68 1.05 -15.93 -2.91
C GLU A 68 0.45 -16.97 -3.86
N GLU A 69 -0.62 -17.67 -3.45
CA GLU A 69 -1.36 -18.58 -4.31
C GLU A 69 -1.96 -17.86 -5.53
N LEU A 70 -2.57 -16.69 -5.32
CA LEU A 70 -3.08 -15.86 -6.43
C LEU A 70 -1.94 -15.45 -7.37
N HIS A 71 -0.83 -14.98 -6.81
CA HIS A 71 0.34 -14.56 -7.58
C HIS A 71 0.87 -15.69 -8.45
N LYS A 72 1.06 -16.89 -7.89
CA LYS A 72 1.53 -18.07 -8.63
C LYS A 72 0.51 -18.55 -9.66
N THR A 73 -0.77 -18.57 -9.32
CA THR A 73 -1.84 -19.12 -10.19
C THR A 73 -2.11 -18.25 -11.41
N TYR A 74 -2.07 -16.93 -11.24
CA TYR A 74 -2.47 -15.97 -12.28
C TYR A 74 -1.32 -15.10 -12.80
N GLY A 75 -0.10 -15.24 -12.27
CA GLY A 75 1.08 -14.47 -12.68
C GLY A 75 1.37 -14.57 -14.18
N ASP A 76 1.36 -15.80 -14.71
CA ASP A 76 1.55 -16.06 -16.14
C ASP A 76 0.42 -15.50 -17.02
N ARG A 77 -0.74 -15.20 -16.42
CA ARG A 77 -1.89 -14.56 -17.08
C ARG A 77 -1.89 -13.03 -16.93
N GLY A 78 -0.85 -12.47 -16.32
CA GLY A 78 -0.67 -11.03 -16.18
C GLY A 78 -1.12 -10.43 -14.84
N LEU A 79 -1.45 -11.24 -13.83
CA LEU A 79 -1.66 -10.71 -12.47
C LEU A 79 -0.33 -10.34 -11.81
N VAL A 80 -0.25 -9.16 -11.21
CA VAL A 80 0.86 -8.73 -10.36
C VAL A 80 0.33 -8.37 -8.99
N VAL A 81 0.89 -8.98 -7.95
CA VAL A 81 0.61 -8.63 -6.56
C VAL A 81 1.74 -7.75 -6.05
N LEU A 82 1.41 -6.60 -5.48
CA LEU A 82 2.35 -5.66 -4.85
C LEU A 82 1.99 -5.48 -3.38
N GLY A 83 2.88 -5.89 -2.49
CA GLY A 83 2.70 -5.72 -1.04
C GLY A 83 3.36 -4.43 -0.55
N PHE A 84 2.63 -3.68 0.28
CA PHE A 84 3.11 -2.46 0.92
C PHE A 84 3.06 -2.63 2.44
N PRO A 85 4.18 -3.01 3.08
CA PRO A 85 4.23 -3.13 4.53
C PRO A 85 3.91 -1.78 5.20
N SER A 86 3.04 -1.79 6.22
CA SER A 86 2.71 -0.59 7.01
C SER A 86 2.53 -0.92 8.49
N ASN A 87 3.07 -0.05 9.35
CA ASN A 87 3.00 -0.19 10.80
C ASN A 87 1.84 0.60 11.44
N GLU A 88 1.00 1.27 10.64
CA GLU A 88 -0.05 2.17 11.13
C GLU A 88 -1.24 1.45 11.77
N PHE A 89 -1.34 0.13 11.57
CA PHE A 89 -2.45 -0.69 12.06
C PHE A 89 -1.99 -1.50 13.29
N GLY A 90 -2.20 -0.93 14.48
CA GLY A 90 -1.91 -1.62 15.74
C GLY A 90 -0.42 -1.92 15.99
N GLY A 91 0.51 -1.27 15.27
CA GLY A 91 1.95 -1.50 15.44
C GLY A 91 2.41 -2.89 15.01
N GLN A 92 1.70 -3.52 14.06
CA GLN A 92 1.89 -4.90 13.66
C GLN A 92 2.99 -5.12 12.61
N GLU A 93 3.74 -4.07 12.24
CA GLU A 93 4.89 -4.14 11.33
C GLU A 93 6.11 -3.35 11.86
N PRO A 94 6.62 -3.70 13.05
CA PRO A 94 7.65 -2.91 13.72
C PRO A 94 9.05 -3.08 13.10
N GLY A 95 9.31 -4.18 12.38
CA GLY A 95 10.64 -4.55 11.86
C GLY A 95 11.17 -3.61 10.76
N ALA A 96 12.47 -3.68 10.47
CA ALA A 96 13.05 -3.00 9.32
C ALA A 96 12.65 -3.67 8.00
N ASP A 97 12.87 -3.02 6.86
CA ASP A 97 12.49 -3.54 5.54
C ASP A 97 13.09 -4.93 5.29
N GLU A 98 14.35 -5.13 5.66
CA GLU A 98 15.08 -6.39 5.50
C GLU A 98 14.50 -7.50 6.40
N ASP A 99 14.10 -7.15 7.62
CA ASP A 99 13.47 -8.09 8.55
C ASP A 99 12.09 -8.53 8.05
N ILE A 100 11.32 -7.60 7.47
CA ILE A 100 10.00 -7.86 6.91
C ILE A 100 10.10 -8.79 5.70
N ALA A 101 11.01 -8.49 4.77
CA ALA A 101 11.23 -9.34 3.61
C ALA A 101 11.68 -10.75 4.01
N SER A 102 12.59 -10.85 5.00
CA SER A 102 13.05 -12.13 5.54
C SER A 102 11.91 -12.90 6.20
N PHE A 103 11.08 -12.23 7.00
CA PHE A 103 9.92 -12.85 7.65
C PHE A 103 8.94 -13.42 6.62
N CYS A 104 8.57 -12.63 5.60
CA CYS A 104 7.60 -13.04 4.58
C CYS A 104 8.13 -14.22 3.74
N THR A 105 9.42 -14.19 3.40
CA THR A 105 10.03 -15.27 2.60
C THR A 105 10.17 -16.55 3.43
N LEU A 106 10.71 -16.45 4.65
CA LEU A 106 11.01 -17.62 5.49
C LEU A 106 9.75 -18.31 6.02
N ASN A 107 8.71 -17.54 6.36
CA ASN A 107 7.52 -18.09 7.01
C ASN A 107 6.36 -18.37 6.05
N HIS A 108 6.28 -17.66 4.91
CA HIS A 108 5.14 -17.73 3.99
C HIS A 108 5.54 -18.04 2.54
N GLY A 109 6.84 -18.11 2.23
CA GLY A 109 7.31 -18.38 0.86
C GLY A 109 6.85 -17.32 -0.14
N VAL A 110 6.65 -16.08 0.32
CA VAL A 110 6.20 -14.95 -0.49
C VAL A 110 7.23 -14.66 -1.58
N THR A 111 6.78 -14.64 -2.83
CA THR A 111 7.60 -14.34 -4.02
C THR A 111 7.13 -13.08 -4.76
N PHE A 112 5.92 -12.60 -4.47
CA PHE A 112 5.44 -11.34 -5.00
C PHE A 112 6.24 -10.13 -4.46
N GLN A 113 6.24 -9.03 -5.20
CA GLN A 113 7.08 -7.87 -4.89
C GLN A 113 6.57 -7.14 -3.64
N LEU A 114 7.42 -7.08 -2.61
CA LEU A 114 7.24 -6.20 -1.45
C LEU A 114 7.95 -4.87 -1.68
N MET A 115 7.26 -3.77 -1.38
CA MET A 115 7.82 -2.42 -1.38
C MET A 115 8.43 -2.11 -0.01
N LYS A 116 9.17 -1.01 0.06
CA LYS A 116 9.64 -0.44 1.33
C LYS A 116 8.47 -0.15 2.27
N LYS A 117 8.65 -0.41 3.57
CA LYS A 117 7.67 -0.05 4.58
C LYS A 117 7.38 1.45 4.53
N SER A 118 6.10 1.81 4.50
CA SER A 118 5.67 3.21 4.39
C SER A 118 4.33 3.46 5.08
N GLU A 119 4.02 4.72 5.34
CA GLU A 119 2.68 5.14 5.73
C GLU A 119 1.75 5.03 4.52
N VAL A 120 0.52 4.57 4.75
CA VAL A 120 -0.59 4.55 3.79
C VAL A 120 -1.67 5.57 4.16
N ASN A 121 -1.66 6.06 5.40
CA ASN A 121 -2.52 7.13 5.89
C ASN A 121 -1.72 8.36 6.31
N GLY A 122 -2.42 9.45 6.60
CA GLY A 122 -1.84 10.66 7.19
C GLY A 122 -0.99 11.49 6.22
N LYS A 123 -0.22 12.42 6.79
CA LYS A 123 0.51 13.44 6.02
C LYS A 123 1.73 12.88 5.28
N ASN A 124 2.28 11.75 5.72
CA ASN A 124 3.44 11.13 5.09
C ASN A 124 3.06 9.87 4.29
N MET A 125 1.77 9.69 3.97
CA MET A 125 1.31 8.57 3.16
C MET A 125 2.09 8.51 1.84
N ASN A 126 2.41 7.31 1.39
CA ASN A 126 3.12 7.13 0.13
C ASN A 126 2.24 7.55 -1.06
N GLU A 127 2.91 7.88 -2.17
CA GLU A 127 2.28 8.40 -3.37
C GLU A 127 1.22 7.43 -3.94
N VAL A 128 1.48 6.12 -3.89
CA VAL A 128 0.58 5.09 -4.43
C VAL A 128 -0.74 5.09 -3.66
N PHE A 129 -0.70 5.10 -2.33
CA PHE A 129 -1.90 5.10 -1.50
C PHE A 129 -2.62 6.45 -1.52
N ALA A 130 -1.88 7.56 -1.61
CA ALA A 130 -2.47 8.87 -1.89
C ALA A 130 -3.28 8.83 -3.20
N TRP A 131 -2.70 8.29 -4.28
CA TRP A 131 -3.39 8.17 -5.56
C TRP A 131 -4.59 7.21 -5.50
N LEU A 132 -4.45 6.03 -4.88
CA LEU A 132 -5.55 5.07 -4.77
C LEU A 132 -6.78 5.68 -4.09
N LYS A 133 -6.56 6.48 -3.04
CA LYS A 133 -7.63 7.17 -2.31
C LYS A 133 -8.37 8.22 -3.15
N THR A 134 -7.74 8.79 -4.18
CA THR A 134 -8.44 9.69 -5.12
C THR A 134 -9.32 8.94 -6.10
N GLN A 135 -8.94 7.71 -6.46
CA GLN A 135 -9.71 6.89 -7.40
C GLN A 135 -10.93 6.24 -6.76
N THR A 136 -10.84 5.91 -5.47
CA THR A 136 -11.91 5.19 -4.78
C THR A 136 -13.12 6.06 -4.40
N GLY A 137 -13.06 7.39 -4.62
CA GLY A 137 -14.15 8.31 -4.28
C GLY A 137 -14.46 8.41 -2.78
N GLN A 138 -15.34 9.33 -2.39
CA GLN A 138 -15.88 9.38 -1.03
C GLN A 138 -16.72 8.12 -0.77
N GLY A 139 -16.34 7.30 0.21
CA GLY A 139 -17.16 6.19 0.69
C GLY A 139 -16.53 4.79 0.68
N VAL A 140 -15.29 4.63 0.23
CA VAL A 140 -14.60 3.32 0.23
C VAL A 140 -13.59 3.20 1.40
N GLY A 141 -13.44 4.26 2.22
CA GLY A 141 -12.60 4.29 3.42
C GLY A 141 -13.39 4.57 4.71
N GLY A 142 -14.14 3.60 5.21
CA GLY A 142 -14.80 3.68 6.52
C GLY A 142 -16.08 4.55 6.60
N LEU A 143 -16.71 4.52 7.78
CA LEU A 143 -17.97 5.23 8.07
C LEU A 143 -17.87 6.74 7.75
N ALA A 144 -18.87 7.26 7.02
CA ALA A 144 -19.13 8.68 6.76
C ALA A 144 -18.14 9.44 5.85
N GLY A 145 -17.65 8.81 4.78
CA GLY A 145 -16.96 9.53 3.69
C GLY A 145 -15.49 9.85 3.95
N THR A 146 -14.88 9.22 4.95
CA THR A 146 -13.44 9.32 5.22
C THR A 146 -12.63 8.61 4.13
N THR A 147 -11.39 9.05 3.89
CA THR A 147 -10.45 8.42 2.94
C THR A 147 -9.44 7.52 3.64
N ALA A 148 -9.35 7.62 4.96
CA ALA A 148 -8.43 6.82 5.75
C ALA A 148 -8.76 5.33 5.64
N ILE A 149 -7.74 4.52 5.40
CA ILE A 149 -7.82 3.07 5.45
C ILE A 149 -7.98 2.67 6.91
N LYS A 150 -8.97 1.83 7.20
CA LYS A 150 -9.27 1.32 8.54
C LYS A 150 -9.18 -0.19 8.55
N TRP A 151 -8.82 -0.73 9.71
CA TRP A 151 -8.99 -2.13 10.07
C TRP A 151 -10.43 -2.39 10.49
#